data_AF-A0A836ETN4-F1
#
_entry.id   AF-A0A836ETN4-F1
#
_cell.length_a   1.000
_cell.length_b   1.000
_cell.length_c   1.000
_cell.angle_alpha   90.00
_cell.angle_beta   90.00
_cell.angle_gamma   90.00
#
_symmetry.space_group_name_H-M   'P 1'
#
loop_
_entity.id
_entity.type
_entity.pdbx_description
1 polymer ?
#
loop_
_entity_poly.entity_id
_entity_poly.type
_entity_poly.pdbx_seq_one_letter_code
_entity_poly.pdbx_strand_id
1 'polypeptide(L)'
;MSNFVPNKPFLRGILLHYFIQKKSAAEAHRILVETYGEHALSERTCRDWLTSNIVTCELLLQRQKRKGFLHRIITGDEKWIYYSNPMRKK
;
A
#
# COMPACT_ATOMS: atom_id res chain seq x y z
N MET A 1 -4.42 20.76 -24.30
CA MET A 1 -4.68 19.58 -23.43
C MET A 1 -4.15 18.36 -24.15
N SER A 2 -3.43 17.47 -23.47
CA SER A 2 -2.86 16.26 -24.08
C SER A 2 -3.97 15.26 -24.44
N ASN A 3 -3.89 14.64 -25.62
CA ASN A 3 -4.83 13.60 -26.07
C ASN A 3 -4.64 12.25 -25.34
N PHE A 4 -4.02 12.26 -24.16
CA PHE A 4 -3.66 11.05 -23.45
C PHE A 4 -4.86 10.53 -22.67
N VAL A 5 -5.31 9.32 -23.01
CA VAL A 5 -6.37 8.62 -22.27
C VAL A 5 -5.74 7.76 -21.18
N PRO A 6 -5.95 8.08 -19.90
CA PRO A 6 -5.32 7.35 -18.80
C PRO A 6 -5.92 5.95 -18.66
N ASN A 7 -5.05 4.93 -18.52
CA ASN A 7 -5.48 3.56 -18.25
C ASN A 7 -5.75 3.34 -16.74
N LYS A 8 -6.48 2.27 -16.40
CA LYS A 8 -6.86 1.98 -14.99
C LYS A 8 -5.65 1.82 -14.04
N PRO A 9 -4.58 1.08 -14.38
CA PRO A 9 -3.39 0.99 -13.53
C PRO A 9 -2.71 2.33 -13.28
N PHE A 10 -2.62 3.17 -14.31
CA PHE A 10 -2.03 4.50 -14.24
C PHE A 10 -2.81 5.40 -13.28
N LEU A 11 -4.15 5.40 -13.38
CA LEU A 11 -5.01 6.15 -12.46
C LEU A 11 -4.85 5.69 -10.99
N ARG A 12 -4.68 4.38 -10.75
CA ARG A 12 -4.38 3.86 -9.40
C ARG A 12 -3.00 4.32 -8.91
N GLY A 13 -2.00 4.37 -9.79
CA GLY A 13 -0.68 4.91 -9.46
C GLY A 13 -0.72 6.38 -9.05
N ILE A 14 -1.51 7.19 -9.77
CA ILE A 14 -1.74 8.60 -9.42
C ILE A 14 -2.44 8.72 -8.06
N LEU A 15 -3.49 7.94 -7.81
CA LEU A 15 -4.17 7.96 -6.51
C LEU A 15 -3.25 7.55 -5.36
N LEU A 16 -2.36 6.57 -5.57
CA LEU A 16 -1.35 6.20 -4.59
C LEU A 16 -0.37 7.35 -4.33
N HIS A 17 0.08 8.03 -5.37
CA HIS A 17 0.94 9.21 -5.24
C HIS A 17 0.28 10.31 -4.41
N TYR A 18 -0.99 10.64 -4.69
CA TYR A 18 -1.75 11.62 -3.91
C TYR A 18 -2.00 11.18 -2.47
N PHE A 19 -2.24 9.89 -2.24
CA PHE A 19 -2.35 9.32 -0.90
C PHE A 19 -1.06 9.51 -0.09
N ILE A 20 0.09 9.21 -0.70
CA ILE A 20 1.41 9.42 -0.07
C ILE A 20 1.65 10.90 0.24
N GLN A 21 1.18 11.80 -0.63
CA GLN A 21 1.21 13.25 -0.41
C GLN A 21 0.16 13.77 0.59
N LYS A 22 -0.63 12.89 1.23
CA LYS A 22 -1.70 13.22 2.16
C LYS A 22 -2.79 14.14 1.60
N LYS A 23 -3.04 14.06 0.29
CA LYS A 23 -4.17 14.77 -0.34
C LYS A 23 -5.49 14.14 0.06
N SER A 24 -6.51 14.96 0.25
CA SER A 24 -7.89 14.50 0.42
C SER A 24 -8.46 13.95 -0.90
N ALA A 25 -9.52 13.13 -0.81
CA ALA A 25 -10.21 12.61 -1.99
C ALA A 25 -10.73 13.73 -2.91
N ALA A 26 -11.21 14.83 -2.32
CA ALA A 26 -11.72 15.99 -3.07
C ALA A 26 -10.60 16.76 -3.78
N GLU A 27 -9.41 16.87 -3.19
CA GLU A 27 -8.25 17.47 -3.88
C GLU A 27 -7.74 16.57 -5.00
N ALA A 28 -7.58 15.27 -4.74
CA ALA A 28 -7.18 14.30 -5.76
C ALA A 28 -8.15 14.30 -6.94
N HIS A 29 -9.46 14.32 -6.68
CA HIS A 29 -10.49 14.41 -7.71
C HIS A 29 -10.41 15.72 -8.51
N ARG A 30 -10.26 16.88 -7.85
CA ARG A 30 -10.10 18.18 -8.52
C ARG A 30 -8.91 18.18 -9.47
N ILE A 31 -7.75 17.70 -9.02
CA ILE A 31 -6.54 17.64 -9.87
C ILE A 31 -6.74 16.67 -11.04
N LEU A 32 -7.40 15.52 -10.82
CA LEU A 32 -7.69 14.55 -11.88
C LEU A 32 -8.64 15.13 -12.95
N VAL A 33 -9.67 15.86 -12.54
CA VAL A 33 -10.61 16.52 -13.45
C VAL A 33 -9.92 17.63 -14.24
N GLU A 34 -9.07 18.43 -13.58
CA GLU A 34 -8.29 19.48 -14.24
C GLU A 34 -7.32 18.92 -15.30
N THR A 35 -6.73 17.75 -15.03
CA THR A 35 -5.72 17.13 -15.90
C THR A 35 -6.30 16.26 -17.01
N TYR A 36 -7.34 15.46 -16.73
CA TYR A 36 -7.88 14.44 -17.64
C TYR A 36 -9.33 14.68 -18.08
N GLY A 37 -10.01 15.70 -17.54
CA GLY A 37 -11.37 16.06 -17.91
C GLY A 37 -12.36 14.90 -17.74
N GLU A 38 -13.06 14.55 -18.82
CA GLU A 38 -14.06 13.46 -18.83
C GLU A 38 -13.47 12.06 -18.55
N HIS A 39 -12.16 11.89 -18.71
CA HIS A 39 -11.48 10.62 -18.42
C HIS A 39 -11.05 10.50 -16.94
N ALA A 40 -11.38 11.50 -16.12
CA ALA A 40 -11.08 11.48 -14.70
C ALA A 40 -11.94 10.45 -13.95
N LEU A 41 -11.39 9.96 -12.84
CA LEU A 41 -12.17 9.13 -11.91
C LEU A 41 -13.23 9.98 -11.22
N SER A 42 -14.41 9.38 -10.98
CA SER A 42 -15.43 10.00 -10.15
C SER A 42 -14.92 10.23 -8.72
N GLU A 43 -15.40 11.27 -8.06
CA GLU A 43 -15.03 11.57 -6.68
C GLU A 43 -15.30 10.39 -5.74
N ARG A 44 -16.41 9.68 -5.96
CA ARG A 44 -16.77 8.48 -5.21
C ARG A 44 -15.70 7.40 -5.35
N THR A 45 -15.23 7.14 -6.56
CA THR A 45 -14.16 6.16 -6.80
C THR A 45 -12.86 6.57 -6.11
N CYS A 46 -12.49 7.86 -6.15
CA CYS A 46 -11.32 8.38 -5.43
C CYS A 46 -11.46 8.15 -3.92
N ARG A 47 -12.64 8.46 -3.36
CA ARG A 47 -12.95 8.30 -1.93
C ARG A 47 -12.91 6.85 -1.48
N ASP A 48 -13.58 5.96 -2.20
CA ASP A 48 -13.62 4.54 -1.89
C ASP A 48 -12.21 3.92 -1.95
N TRP A 49 -11.43 4.30 -2.96
CA TRP A 49 -10.05 3.84 -3.10
C TRP A 49 -9.16 4.33 -1.95
N LEU A 50 -9.22 5.62 -1.60
CA LEU A 50 -8.43 6.17 -0.49
C LEU A 50 -8.82 5.54 0.85
N THR A 51 -10.12 5.37 1.11
CA THR A 51 -10.63 4.74 2.34
C THR A 51 -10.12 3.31 2.48
N SER A 52 -10.18 2.52 1.39
CA SER A 52 -9.67 1.15 1.37
C SER A 52 -8.17 1.07 1.68
N ASN A 53 -7.37 2.00 1.14
CA ASN A 53 -5.94 2.07 1.44
C ASN A 53 -5.66 2.44 2.89
N ILE A 54 -6.41 3.39 3.47
CA ILE A 54 -6.30 3.75 4.89
C ILE A 54 -6.55 2.53 5.77
N VAL A 55 -7.68 1.84 5.57
CA VAL A 55 -8.05 0.65 6.35
C VAL A 55 -6.98 -0.44 6.21
N THR A 56 -6.47 -0.65 4.99
CA THR A 56 -5.38 -1.61 4.74
C THR A 56 -4.11 -1.23 5.51
N CYS A 57 -3.70 0.04 5.46
CA CYS A 57 -2.56 0.55 6.21
C CYS A 57 -2.76 0.37 7.72
N GLU A 58 -3.93 0.68 8.27
CA GLU A 58 -4.26 0.46 9.67
C GLU A 58 -4.14 -1.02 10.05
N LEU A 59 -4.74 -1.92 9.26
CA LEU A 59 -4.65 -3.36 9.49
C LEU A 59 -3.19 -3.85 9.45
N LEU A 60 -2.39 -3.37 8.52
CA LEU A 60 -0.96 -3.70 8.41
C LEU A 60 -0.17 -3.15 9.60
N LEU A 61 -0.45 -1.93 10.04
CA LEU A 61 0.17 -1.34 11.24
C LEU A 61 -0.19 -2.13 12.50
N GLN A 62 -1.45 -2.57 12.65
CA GLN A 62 -1.84 -3.43 13.77
C GLN A 62 -1.16 -4.79 13.72
N ARG A 63 -0.98 -5.37 12.52
CA ARG A 63 -0.20 -6.61 12.36
C ARG A 63 1.27 -6.41 12.72
N GLN A 64 1.89 -5.31 12.32
CA GLN A 64 3.28 -5.00 12.64
C GLN A 64 3.47 -4.80 14.16
N LYS A 65 2.55 -4.09 14.81
CA LYS A 65 2.56 -3.90 16.27
C LYS A 65 2.32 -5.19 17.04
N ARG A 66 1.60 -6.17 16.46
CA ARG A 66 1.52 -7.53 16.99
C ARG A 66 2.88 -8.22 16.82
N LYS A 67 3.78 -7.97 17.77
CA LYS A 67 5.07 -8.65 17.93
C LYS A 67 4.83 -10.17 17.95
N GLY A 68 5.05 -10.80 16.79
CA GLY A 68 4.84 -12.23 16.61
C GLY A 68 5.91 -13.08 17.30
N PHE A 69 5.81 -14.40 17.12
CA PHE A 69 6.80 -15.37 17.64
C PHE A 69 8.26 -14.96 17.37
N LEU A 70 8.58 -14.50 16.16
CA LEU A 70 9.94 -14.07 15.78
C LEU A 70 10.46 -12.88 16.61
N HIS A 71 9.59 -11.94 16.99
CA HIS A 71 9.99 -10.83 17.86
C HIS A 71 10.35 -11.33 19.28
N ARG A 72 9.79 -12.47 19.73
CA ARG A 72 10.15 -13.07 21.02
C ARG A 72 11.49 -13.81 20.97
N ILE A 73 11.85 -14.39 19.81
CA ILE A 73 13.16 -15.05 19.61
C ILE A 73 14.29 -14.03 19.61
N ILE A 74 14.12 -12.88 18.95
CA ILE A 74 15.19 -11.86 18.85
C ILE A 74 15.58 -11.31 20.24
N THR A 75 14.69 -11.39 21.23
CA THR A 75 14.94 -10.93 22.60
C THR A 75 15.32 -12.02 23.60
N GLY A 76 15.28 -13.30 23.20
CA GLY A 76 15.64 -14.44 24.05
C GLY A 76 16.92 -15.07 23.53
N ASP A 77 18.03 -14.77 24.20
CA ASP A 77 19.40 -15.29 24.08
C ASP A 77 19.90 -15.79 22.69
N GLU A 78 21.02 -15.20 22.25
CA GLU A 78 21.77 -15.56 21.03
C GLU A 78 22.44 -16.96 21.08
N LYS A 79 21.80 -17.95 21.71
CA LYS A 79 22.23 -19.33 21.60
C LYS A 79 21.80 -19.88 20.25
N TRP A 80 22.69 -19.69 19.27
CA TRP A 80 22.69 -20.39 17.99
C TRP A 80 22.42 -21.87 18.21
N ILE A 81 21.21 -22.32 17.88
CA ILE A 81 20.90 -23.73 17.81
C ILE A 81 21.72 -24.26 16.63
N TYR A 82 22.73 -25.09 16.89
CA TYR A 82 23.54 -25.69 15.84
C TYR A 82 22.63 -26.50 14.93
N TYR A 83 22.32 -25.97 13.74
CA TYR A 83 21.50 -26.65 12.76
C TYR A 83 22.35 -27.80 12.18
N SER A 84 22.29 -28.95 12.82
CA SER A 84 22.83 -30.17 12.23
C SER A 84 21.95 -30.49 11.03
N ASN A 85 22.47 -30.20 9.84
CA ASN A 85 21.88 -30.57 8.56
C ASN A 85 22.33 -32.00 8.25
N PRO A 86 21.58 -33.06 8.61
CA PRO A 86 21.96 -34.41 8.23
C PRO A 86 21.96 -34.47 6.71
N MET A 87 23.16 -34.51 6.15
CA MET A 87 23.41 -34.56 4.71
C MET A 87 22.49 -35.62 4.10
N ARG A 88 21.63 -35.16 3.17
CA ARG A 88 20.70 -36.01 2.44
C ARG A 88 21.52 -37.08 1.72
N LYS A 89 21.39 -38.34 2.16
CA LYS A 89 22.04 -39.48 1.49
C LYS A 89 21.48 -39.57 0.06
N LYS A 90 22.39 -39.72 -0.91
CA LYS A 90 22.08 -39.92 -2.34
C LYS A 90 21.22 -41.15 -2.55
#